data_AF-A0A6N7WJN7-F1
#
_entry.id   AF-A0A6N7WJN7-F1
#
_cell.length_a   1.000
_cell.length_b   1.000
_cell.length_c   1.000
_cell.angle_alpha   90.00
_cell.angle_beta   90.00
_cell.angle_gamma   90.00
#
_symmetry.space_group_name_H-M   'P 1'
#
loop_
_entity.id
_entity.type
_entity.pdbx_description
1 polymer ?
#
loop_
_entity_poly.entity_id
_entity_poly.type
_entity_poly.pdbx_seq_one_letter_code
_entity_poly.pdbx_strand_id
1 'polypeptide(L)'
;MKKINGYANYGCLAAEKIAVYTISNPNSTATVSEKISLEIPDDWEVWETAAGDTMLTAPWGWQYKADEVIGRTVKDGKDVPCLTGYDKDGKKFCKVLTCAD
;
A
#
# COMPACT_ATOMS: atom_id res chain seq x y z
N MET A 1 -0.63 1.85 -16.26
CA MET A 1 -0.37 1.96 -14.82
C MET A 1 -1.23 3.04 -14.20
N LYS A 2 -2.04 2.67 -13.21
CA LYS A 2 -2.82 3.59 -12.38
C LYS A 2 -1.95 4.06 -11.20
N LYS A 3 -2.24 5.24 -10.65
CA LYS A 3 -1.50 5.78 -9.50
C LYS A 3 -2.44 5.99 -8.32
N ILE A 4 -1.95 5.71 -7.11
CA ILE A 4 -2.62 6.11 -5.86
C ILE A 4 -1.66 6.93 -5.02
N ASN A 5 -2.18 7.91 -4.29
CA ASN A 5 -1.39 8.67 -3.32
C ASN A 5 -1.47 7.99 -1.95
N GLY A 6 -0.42 8.14 -1.16
CA GLY A 6 -0.37 7.63 0.20
C GLY A 6 0.75 8.29 0.99
N TYR A 7 1.17 7.62 2.07
CA TYR A 7 2.17 8.11 2.99
C TYR A 7 3.20 7.02 3.31
N ALA A 8 4.48 7.40 3.30
CA ALA A 8 5.54 6.68 3.99
C ALA A 8 5.68 7.28 5.40
N ASN A 9 5.41 6.47 6.42
CA ASN A 9 5.41 6.91 7.81
C ASN A 9 6.63 6.36 8.53
N TYR A 10 7.36 7.24 9.24
CA TYR A 10 8.59 6.91 9.93
C TYR A 10 8.49 7.23 11.43
N GLY A 11 9.19 6.44 12.24
CA GLY A 11 9.16 6.59 13.70
C GLY A 11 7.81 6.20 14.32
N CYS A 12 7.04 5.31 13.68
CA CYS A 12 5.81 4.77 14.24
C CYS A 12 6.10 3.88 15.45
N LEU A 13 5.21 3.91 16.45
CA LEU A 13 5.33 3.07 17.65
C LEU A 13 5.38 1.58 17.25
N ALA A 14 6.36 0.84 17.80
CA ALA A 14 6.65 -0.56 17.47
C ALA A 14 7.15 -0.83 16.03
N ALA A 15 7.40 0.22 15.25
CA ALA A 15 7.94 0.18 13.90
C ALA A 15 8.98 1.28 13.68
N GLU A 16 9.71 1.68 14.72
CA GLU A 16 10.50 2.92 14.74
C GLU A 16 11.65 2.92 13.71
N LYS A 17 12.11 1.75 13.29
CA LYS A 17 13.27 1.57 12.38
C LYS A 17 12.89 1.21 10.94
N ILE A 18 11.59 1.16 10.63
CA ILE A 18 11.07 0.73 9.32
C ILE A 18 10.00 1.70 8.85
N ALA A 19 9.77 1.76 7.54
CA ALA A 19 8.65 2.52 6.99
C ALA A 19 7.32 1.75 7.16
N VAL A 20 6.28 2.46 7.59
CA VAL A 20 4.89 1.97 7.56
C VAL A 20 4.16 2.73 6.46
N TYR A 21 3.56 2.00 5.51
CA TYR A 21 2.83 2.61 4.40
C TYR A 21 1.34 2.66 4.68
N THR A 22 0.70 3.77 4.36
CA THR A 22 -0.75 3.98 4.45
C THR A 22 -1.24 4.73 3.21
N ILE A 23 -2.53 4.63 2.88
CA ILE A 23 -3.14 5.27 1.71
C ILE A 23 -4.02 6.45 2.12
N SER A 24 -5.01 6.23 2.98
CA SER A 24 -6.00 7.27 3.32
C SER A 24 -5.40 8.43 4.12
N ASN A 25 -4.65 8.11 5.19
CA ASN A 25 -4.16 9.09 6.15
C ASN A 25 -2.76 8.72 6.66
N PRO A 26 -1.96 9.68 7.15
CA PRO A 26 -0.76 9.40 7.94
C PRO A 26 -1.05 8.44 9.10
N ASN A 27 -0.09 7.59 9.45
CA ASN A 27 -0.19 6.78 10.65
C ASN A 27 -0.18 7.69 11.89
N SER A 28 -1.11 7.49 12.82
CA SER A 28 -1.32 8.37 13.98
C SER A 28 -0.16 8.42 14.97
N THR A 29 0.76 7.44 14.89
CA THR A 29 1.95 7.35 15.75
C THR A 29 3.24 7.76 15.03
N ALA A 30 3.15 8.18 13.76
CA ALA A 30 4.32 8.59 12.99
C ALA A 30 4.95 9.86 13.58
N THR A 31 6.28 9.91 13.58
CA THR A 31 7.03 11.15 13.84
C THR A 31 7.07 12.02 12.59
N VAL A 32 7.23 11.40 11.41
CA VAL A 32 7.25 12.05 10.10
C VAL A 32 6.45 11.21 9.12
N SER A 33 5.67 11.88 8.26
CA SER A 33 4.91 11.24 7.19
C SER A 33 5.17 11.97 5.86
N GLU A 34 5.78 11.28 4.92
CA GLU A 34 6.06 11.78 3.58
C GLU A 34 4.95 11.36 2.63
N LYS A 35 4.43 12.30 1.83
CA LYS A 35 3.49 11.96 0.76
C LYS A 35 4.22 11.23 -0.36
N ILE A 36 3.64 10.12 -0.82
CA ILE A 36 4.17 9.30 -1.91
C ILE A 36 3.08 9.06 -2.95
N SER A 37 3.49 8.84 -4.19
CA SER A 37 2.62 8.36 -5.27
C SER A 37 3.08 6.97 -5.68
N LEU A 38 2.16 6.01 -5.73
CA LEU A 38 2.44 4.58 -5.94
C LEU A 38 1.84 4.12 -7.26
N GLU A 39 2.65 3.47 -8.08
CA GLU A 39 2.19 2.83 -9.31
C GLU A 39 1.57 1.47 -9.00
N ILE A 40 0.30 1.32 -9.36
CA ILE A 40 -0.47 0.09 -9.18
C ILE A 40 -0.31 -0.81 -10.41
N PRO A 41 -0.07 -2.12 -10.23
CA PRO A 41 0.01 -3.08 -11.32
C PRO A 41 -1.21 -3.03 -12.24
N ASP A 42 -1.01 -3.22 -13.55
CA ASP A 42 -2.07 -3.05 -14.56
C ASP A 42 -3.22 -4.07 -14.44
N ASP A 43 -2.96 -5.23 -13.82
CA ASP A 43 -3.95 -6.26 -13.54
C ASP A 43 -4.84 -5.96 -12.33
N TRP A 44 -4.60 -4.83 -11.65
CA TRP A 44 -5.43 -4.32 -10.56
C TRP A 44 -6.26 -3.11 -11.00
N GLU A 45 -7.48 -3.04 -10.48
CA GLU A 45 -8.31 -1.85 -10.65
C GLU A 45 -8.28 -0.97 -9.42
N VAL A 46 -8.33 0.34 -9.64
CA VAL A 46 -8.39 1.36 -8.61
C VAL A 46 -9.69 2.11 -8.81
N TRP A 47 -10.44 2.33 -7.73
CA TRP A 47 -11.67 3.12 -7.74
C TRP A 47 -11.90 3.74 -6.36
N GLU A 48 -12.79 4.73 -6.29
CA GLU A 48 -13.14 5.43 -5.05
C GLU A 48 -14.59 5.15 -4.68
N THR A 49 -14.86 4.95 -3.38
CA THR A 49 -16.23 4.91 -2.86
C THR A 49 -16.81 6.32 -2.75
N ALA A 50 -18.14 6.42 -2.62
CA ALA A 50 -18.80 7.70 -2.32
C ALA A 50 -18.36 8.33 -0.98
N ALA A 51 -17.77 7.54 -0.06
CA ALA A 51 -17.22 8.02 1.20
C ALA A 51 -15.77 8.53 1.08
N GLY A 52 -15.15 8.44 -0.11
CA GLY A 52 -13.77 8.83 -0.35
C GLY A 52 -12.72 7.76 -0.03
N ASP A 53 -13.13 6.53 0.27
CA ASP A 53 -12.19 5.41 0.44
C ASP A 53 -11.60 4.98 -0.91
N THR A 54 -10.28 4.87 -0.98
CA THR A 54 -9.57 4.27 -2.11
C THR A 54 -9.66 2.75 -2.05
N MET A 55 -10.22 2.15 -3.09
CA MET A 55 -10.46 0.71 -3.21
C MET A 55 -9.62 0.10 -4.34
N LEU A 56 -9.31 -1.18 -4.16
CA LEU A 56 -8.55 -1.98 -5.09
C LEU A 56 -9.33 -3.26 -5.46
N THR A 57 -9.48 -3.53 -6.75
CA THR A 57 -9.97 -4.84 -7.22
C THR A 57 -8.77 -5.66 -7.69
N ALA A 58 -8.58 -6.83 -7.08
CA ALA A 58 -7.51 -7.75 -7.42
C ALA A 58 -7.83 -8.55 -8.70
N PRO A 59 -6.82 -9.14 -9.38
CA PRO A 59 -7.00 -9.95 -10.59
C PRO A 59 -7.93 -11.16 -10.41
N TRP A 60 -8.14 -11.61 -9.17
CA TRP A 60 -9.05 -12.70 -8.83
C TRP A 60 -10.45 -12.24 -8.40
N GLY A 61 -10.75 -10.94 -8.55
CA GLY A 61 -12.10 -10.36 -8.39
C GLY A 61 -12.46 -9.90 -6.97
N TRP A 62 -11.59 -10.06 -5.98
CA TRP A 62 -11.85 -9.54 -4.64
C TRP A 62 -11.56 -8.04 -4.55
N GLN A 63 -12.30 -7.36 -3.68
CA GLN A 63 -12.17 -5.93 -3.42
C GLN A 63 -11.59 -5.72 -2.03
N TYR A 64 -10.67 -4.77 -1.93
CA TYR A 64 -9.99 -4.40 -0.69
C TYR A 64 -9.96 -2.90 -0.55
N LYS A 65 -10.04 -2.38 0.67
CA LYS A 65 -9.55 -1.02 0.93
C LYS A 65 -8.05 -1.03 0.71
N ALA A 66 -7.52 0.01 0.08
CA ALA A 66 -6.10 0.05 -0.21
C ALA A 66 -5.25 -0.01 1.08
N ASP A 67 -5.72 0.58 2.19
CA ASP A 67 -5.09 0.47 3.52
C ASP A 67 -5.07 -0.96 4.11
N GLU A 68 -5.92 -1.88 3.66
CA GLU A 68 -5.95 -3.27 4.16
C GLU A 68 -4.86 -4.14 3.55
N VAL A 69 -4.41 -3.80 2.34
CA VAL A 69 -3.47 -4.60 1.56
C VAL A 69 -2.14 -3.89 1.29
N ILE A 70 -2.05 -2.59 1.53
CA ILE A 70 -0.76 -1.90 1.50
C ILE A 70 0.09 -2.41 2.66
N GLY A 71 1.32 -2.78 2.34
CA GLY A 71 2.29 -3.24 3.30
C GLY A 71 3.69 -2.88 2.85
N ARG A 72 4.66 -3.60 3.43
CA ARG A 72 6.07 -3.46 3.08
C ARG A 72 6.69 -4.80 2.74
N THR A 73 7.77 -4.74 1.98
CA THR A 73 8.74 -5.82 1.85
C THR A 73 10.14 -5.24 1.75
N VAL A 74 11.16 -6.09 1.77
CA VAL A 74 12.54 -5.69 1.53
C VAL A 74 12.94 -6.06 0.11
N LYS A 75 13.40 -5.08 -0.65
CA LYS A 75 14.00 -5.28 -1.98
C LYS A 75 15.35 -4.59 -2.01
N ASP A 76 16.40 -5.31 -2.42
CA ASP A 76 17.78 -4.81 -2.48
C ASP A 76 18.26 -4.14 -1.16
N GLY A 77 17.84 -4.73 -0.03
CA GLY A 77 18.19 -4.24 1.32
C GLY A 77 17.41 -3.00 1.79
N LYS A 78 16.41 -2.54 1.05
CA LYS A 78 15.59 -1.36 1.39
C LYS A 78 14.13 -1.76 1.61
N ASP A 79 13.48 -1.12 2.59
CA ASP A 79 12.03 -1.19 2.74
C ASP A 79 11.36 -0.52 1.55
N VAL A 80 10.42 -1.22 0.93
CA VAL A 80 9.64 -0.75 -0.22
C VAL A 80 8.15 -1.08 -0.03
N PRO A 81 7.24 -0.26 -0.55
CA PRO A 81 5.81 -0.52 -0.49
C PRO A 81 5.44 -1.74 -1.34
N CYS A 82 4.45 -2.51 -0.90
CA CYS A 82 3.88 -3.59 -1.69
C CYS A 82 2.38 -3.76 -1.42
N LEU A 83 1.65 -4.35 -2.36
CA LEU A 83 0.36 -4.96 -2.06
C LEU A 83 0.62 -6.38 -1.54
N THR A 84 0.11 -6.71 -0.36
CA THR A 84 0.31 -8.02 0.26
C THR A 84 -0.95 -8.53 0.97
N GLY A 85 -1.11 -9.85 0.99
CA GLY A 85 -2.27 -10.52 1.55
C GLY A 85 -2.33 -11.98 1.09
N TYR A 86 -3.54 -12.54 1.07
CA TYR A 86 -3.82 -13.88 0.53
C TYR A 86 -4.83 -13.78 -0.62
N ASP A 87 -4.59 -14.54 -1.68
CA ASP A 87 -5.51 -14.65 -2.80
C ASP A 87 -6.67 -15.64 -2.51
N LYS A 88 -7.55 -15.82 -3.49
CA LYS A 88 -8.72 -16.71 -3.39
C LYS A 88 -8.38 -18.18 -3.14
N ASP A 89 -7.16 -18.60 -3.45
CA ASP A 89 -6.67 -19.97 -3.27
C ASP A 89 -5.90 -20.13 -1.95
N GLY A 90 -5.90 -19.09 -1.10
CA GLY A 90 -5.16 -19.06 0.17
C GLY A 90 -3.65 -18.90 0.00
N LYS A 91 -3.17 -18.54 -1.20
CA LYS A 91 -1.76 -18.32 -1.46
C LYS A 91 -1.39 -16.87 -1.12
N LYS A 92 -0.30 -16.71 -0.37
CA LYS A 92 0.23 -15.39 -0.04
C LYS A 92 0.74 -14.69 -1.31
N PHE A 93 0.39 -13.42 -1.47
CA PHE A 93 0.96 -12.54 -2.49
C PHE A 93 1.72 -11.36 -1.87
N CYS A 94 2.70 -10.86 -2.61
CA CYS A 94 3.45 -9.64 -2.31
C CYS A 94 3.88 -9.01 -3.64
N LYS A 95 3.21 -7.94 -4.06
CA LYS A 95 3.49 -7.22 -5.30
C LYS A 95 4.15 -5.90 -4.96
N VAL A 96 5.45 -5.80 -5.20
CA VAL A 96 6.22 -4.57 -4.98
C VAL A 96 5.64 -3.45 -5.84
N LEU A 97 5.47 -2.29 -5.23
CA LEU A 97 5.04 -1.06 -5.90
C LEU A 97 6.25 -0.16 -6.14
N THR A 98 6.17 0.66 -7.18
CA THR A 98 7.18 1.68 -7.49
C THR A 98 6.64 3.03 -7.04
N CYS A 99 7.48 3.86 -6.41
CA CYS A 99 7.16 5.26 -6.22
C CYS A 99 7.28 5.97 -7.58
N ALA A 100 6.22 6.65 -8.00
CA ALA A 100 6.26 7.47 -9.21
C ALA A 100 7.10 8.73 -8.97
N ASP A 101 7.89 9.13 -9.98
CA ASP A 101 8.60 10.41 -10.05
C ASP A 101 7.65 11.61 -10.13
#